data_AF-I3TGR7-F1
#
_entry.id   AF-I3TGR7-F1
#
_cell.length_a   1.000
_cell.length_b   1.000
_cell.length_c   1.000
_cell.angle_alpha   90.00
_cell.angle_beta   90.00
_cell.angle_gamma   90.00
#
_symmetry.space_group_name_H-M   'P 1'
#
loop_
_entity.id
_entity.type
_entity.pdbx_description
1 polymer ?
#
loop_
_entity_poly.entity_id
_entity_poly.type
_entity_poly.pdbx_seq_one_letter_code
_entity_poly.pdbx_strand_id
1 'polypeptide(L)' 'MSRNVLYLIIGALLVVVAVGGYQYYEESQKSGIEVEVGNGGLSVETK' A
#
# COMPACT_ATOMS: atom_id res chain seq x y z
N MET A 1 20.19 -2.24 27.17
CA MET A 1 20.12 -2.15 25.70
C MET A 1 20.45 -0.72 25.32
N SER A 2 21.47 -0.51 24.49
CA SER A 2 21.89 0.83 24.09
C SER A 2 20.77 1.50 23.28
N ARG A 3 20.50 2.78 23.57
CA ARG A 3 19.46 3.58 22.88
C ARG A 3 19.55 3.47 21.35
N ASN A 4 20.76 3.30 20.83
CA ASN A 4 21.07 3.14 19.42
C ASN A 4 20.43 1.89 18.81
N VAL A 5 20.40 0.77 19.54
CA VAL A 5 19.76 -0.48 19.08
C VAL A 5 18.25 -0.32 19.06
N LEU A 6 17.68 0.42 20.02
CA LEU A 6 16.24 0.70 20.02
C LEU A 6 15.83 1.53 18.78
N TYR A 7 16.61 2.56 18.43
CA TYR A 7 16.35 3.35 17.22
C TYR A 7 16.51 2.54 15.93
N LEU A 8 17.48 1.61 15.86
CA LEU A 8 17.61 0.71 14.73
C LEU A 8 16.38 -0.20 14.56
N ILE A 9 15.86 -0.75 15.66
CA ILE A 9 14.65 -1.58 15.63
C ILE A 9 13.44 -0.76 15.17
N ILE A 10 13.26 0.46 15.70
CA ILE A 10 12.17 1.35 15.30
C ILE A 10 12.29 1.71 13.82
N GLY A 11 13.47 2.08 13.35
CA GLY A 11 13.71 2.39 11.93
C GLY A 11 13.39 1.21 11.02
N ALA A 12 13.83 0.00 11.40
CA ALA A 12 13.52 -1.22 10.65
C ALA A 12 12.00 -1.49 10.60
N LEU A 13 11.29 -1.33 11.71
CA LEU A 13 9.84 -1.51 11.76
C LEU A 13 9.10 -0.53 10.84
N LEU A 14 9.51 0.75 10.83
CA LEU A 14 8.90 1.74 9.94
C LEU A 14 9.09 1.39 8.46
N VAL A 15 10.27 0.90 8.08
CA VAL A 15 10.53 0.46 6.70
C VAL A 15 9.65 -0.73 6.32
N VAL A 16 9.49 -1.71 7.22
CA VAL A 16 8.62 -2.87 6.98
C VAL A 16 7.17 -2.43 6.77
N VAL A 17 6.67 -1.53 7.61
CA VAL A 17 5.30 -1.00 7.48
C VAL A 17 5.13 -0.20 6.19
N ALA A 18 6.12 0.63 5.82
CA ALA A 18 6.06 1.42 4.59
C ALA A 18 6.03 0.53 3.34
N VAL A 19 6.89 -0.50 3.28
CA VAL A 19 6.94 -1.43 2.15
C VAL A 19 5.68 -2.31 2.10
N GLY A 20 5.26 -2.87 3.23
CA GLY A 20 4.05 -3.70 3.30
C GLY A 20 2.78 -2.91 2.98
N GLY A 21 2.70 -1.66 3.47
CA GLY A 21 1.61 -0.74 3.16
C GLY A 21 1.61 -0.33 1.68
N TYR A 22 2.78 -0.06 1.08
CA TYR A 22 2.88 0.26 -0.34
C TYR A 22 2.46 -0.91 -1.23
N GLN A 23 2.92 -2.13 -0.93
CA GLN A 23 2.50 -3.34 -1.63
C GLN A 23 1.00 -3.57 -1.50
N TYR A 24 0.44 -3.45 -0.29
CA TYR A 24 -1.00 -3.62 -0.06
C TYR A 24 -1.84 -2.53 -0.75
N TYR A 25 -1.34 -1.30 -0.79
CA TYR A 25 -2.00 -0.18 -1.47
C TYR A 25 -1.91 -0.32 -2.99
N GLU A 26 -0.77 -0.78 -3.52
CA GLU A 26 -0.60 -1.09 -4.94
C GLU A 26 -1.50 -2.25 -5.35
N GLU A 27 -1.59 -3.32 -4.56
CA GLU A 27 -2.46 -4.46 -4.82
C GLU A 27 -3.94 -4.08 -4.70
N SER A 28 -4.30 -3.24 -3.71
CA SER A 28 -5.65 -2.69 -3.57
C SER A 28 -6.02 -1.73 -4.70
N GLN A 29 -5.07 -1.02 -5.31
CA GLN A 29 -5.30 -0.22 -6.51
C GLN A 29 -5.34 -1.05 -7.79
N LYS A 30 -4.56 -2.14 -7.88
CA LYS A 30 -4.60 -3.05 -9.02
C LYS A 30 -5.86 -3.94 -9.03
N SER A 31 -6.34 -4.36 -7.86
CA SER A 31 -7.63 -5.06 -7.71
C SER A 31 -8.82 -4.10 -7.58
N GLY A 32 -8.58 -2.85 -7.21
CA GLY A 32 -9.58 -1.82 -7.04
C GLY A 32 -9.91 -1.13 -8.35
N ILE A 33 -10.50 -1.87 -9.28
CA ILE A 33 -11.33 -1.37 -10.37
C ILE A 33 -10.58 -0.43 -11.32
N GLU A 34 -10.37 -0.88 -12.55
CA GLU A 34 -10.12 -0.01 -13.69
C GLU A 34 -11.34 0.91 -13.85
N VAL A 35 -11.44 1.96 -13.04
CA VAL A 35 -12.47 2.98 -13.18
C VAL A 35 -12.00 3.83 -14.34
N GLU A 36 -12.21 3.30 -15.54
CA GLU A 36 -12.23 4.08 -16.75
C GLU A 36 -13.39 5.07 -16.56
N VAL A 37 -13.08 6.28 -16.08
CA VAL A 37 -14.01 7.42 -16.04
C VAL A 37 -14.23 7.87 -17.47
N GLY A 38 -14.82 6.99 -18.27
CA GLY A 38 -15.41 7.30 -19.56
C GLY A 38 -16.68 8.11 -19.33
N ASN A 39 -16.98 8.97 -20.30
CA ASN A 39 -18.04 9.99 -20.31
C ASN A 39 -19.49 9.45 -20.18
N GLY A 40 -19.68 8.19 -19.75
CA GLY A 40 -20.94 7.44 -19.76
C GLY A 40 -21.31 6.66 -18.50
N GLY A 41 -20.52 6.71 -17.41
CA GLY A 41 -20.88 6.11 -16.11
C GLY A 41 -19.99 4.95 -15.65
N LEU A 42 -19.87 4.81 -14.33
CA LEU A 42 -19.03 3.85 -13.61
C LEU A 42 -19.37 2.39 -13.98
N SER A 43 -18.55 1.74 -14.80
CA SER A 43 -18.64 0.29 -15.05
C SER A 43 -17.57 -0.42 -14.22
N VAL A 44 -18.00 -1.11 -13.17
CA VAL A 44 -17.15 -1.96 -12.32
C VAL A 44 -17.23 -3.38 -12.87
N GLU A 45 -16.29 -3.78 -13.71
CA GLU A 45 -16.18 -5.17 -14.14
C GLU A 45 -15.27 -5.94 -13.16
N THR A 46 -15.87 -6.88 -12.42
CA THR A 46 -15.14 -7.82 -11.55
C THR A 46 -14.99 -9.13 -12.30
N LYS A 47 -13.75 -9.58 -12.50
CA LYS A 47 -13.42 -10.86 -13.15
C LYS A 47 -13.51 -12.04 -12.19
#